data_AF-A0A6G1HXA2-F1
#
_entry.id   AF-A0A6G1HXA2-F1
#
_cell.length_a   1.000
_cell.length_b   1.000
_cell.length_c   1.000
_cell.angle_alpha   90.00
_cell.angle_beta   90.00
_cell.angle_gamma   90.00
#
_symmetry.space_group_name_H-M   'P 1'
#
loop_
_entity.id
_entity.type
_entity.pdbx_description
1 polymer ?
#
loop_
_entity_poly.entity_id
_entity_poly.type
_entity_poly.pdbx_seq_one_letter_code
_entity_poly.pdbx_strand_id
1 'polypeptide(L)'
;DYTPNCAICNGPGDPECPCEGDRLKIAIDQAEKRWIETWIARTSREWVTNNAISFITSLFKQHKAVRKANHSAYLQSLPYWPIYEQYRGRPPLHPHLVAQLQRQIADADADLKRGIDADWKACVIRYPEVLNHYYSQVNVTMP
;
A
#
# COMPACT_ATOMS: atom_id res chain seq x y z
N ASP A 1 43.94 32.17 36.69
CA ASP A 1 43.47 31.22 35.68
C ASP A 1 42.69 30.09 36.33
N TYR A 2 41.39 30.02 36.07
CA TYR A 2 40.53 28.92 36.52
C TYR A 2 40.11 28.12 35.30
N THR A 3 41.01 27.29 34.77
CA THR A 3 40.64 26.33 33.72
C THR A 3 39.91 25.16 34.39
N PRO A 4 38.74 24.75 33.85
CA PRO A 4 38.01 23.60 34.38
C PRO A 4 38.80 22.32 34.10
N ASN A 5 38.76 21.36 35.02
CA ASN A 5 39.21 20.01 34.72
C ASN A 5 38.27 19.38 33.68
N CYS A 6 38.78 18.41 32.92
CA CYS A 6 37.99 17.62 32.00
C CYS A 6 36.80 16.95 32.73
N ALA A 7 35.58 17.17 32.25
CA ALA A 7 34.35 16.64 32.81
C ALA A 7 34.20 15.11 32.68
N ILE A 8 35.11 14.44 31.97
CA ILE A 8 35.09 12.99 31.73
C ILE A 8 36.06 12.23 32.63
N CYS A 9 37.30 12.72 32.70
CA CYS A 9 38.38 12.05 33.43
C CYS A 9 38.93 12.87 34.61
N ASN A 10 38.45 14.11 34.81
CA ASN A 10 38.89 15.05 35.82
C ASN A 10 40.38 15.47 35.72
N GLY A 11 41.01 15.26 34.56
CA GLY A 11 42.37 15.73 34.25
C GLY A 11 42.42 17.23 33.93
N PRO A 12 43.62 17.82 33.75
CA PRO A 12 43.78 19.25 33.46
C PRO A 12 43.07 19.67 32.15
N GLY A 13 42.41 20.84 32.19
CA GLY A 13 41.73 21.41 31.02
C GLY A 13 42.65 22.31 30.21
N ASP A 14 42.77 21.95 28.93
CA ASP A 14 43.51 22.59 27.84
C ASP A 14 45.04 22.78 28.06
N PRO A 15 45.93 22.33 27.15
CA PRO A 15 45.69 21.56 25.92
C PRO A 15 46.22 20.12 26.03
N GLU A 16 45.54 19.22 26.77
CA GLU A 16 45.99 17.82 26.87
C GLU A 16 44.89 16.73 26.93
N CYS A 17 43.58 17.06 27.00
CA CYS A 17 42.56 16.04 27.21
C CYS A 17 41.56 15.87 26.02
N PRO A 18 41.62 14.75 25.26
CA PRO A 18 40.71 14.51 24.13
C PRO A 18 39.30 14.04 24.54
N CYS A 19 39.09 13.68 25.81
CA CYS A 19 37.90 12.95 26.25
C CYS A 19 36.57 13.70 26.01
N GLU A 20 36.55 15.02 26.19
CA GLU A 20 35.35 15.83 25.93
C GLU A 20 35.04 15.94 24.44
N GLY A 21 36.07 16.13 23.61
CA GLY A 21 35.94 16.16 22.15
C GLY A 21 35.42 14.82 21.60
N ASP A 22 35.93 13.71 22.11
CA ASP A 22 35.45 12.38 21.70
C ASP A 22 34.03 12.11 22.18
N ARG A 23 33.65 12.54 23.38
CA ARG A 23 32.26 12.43 23.85
C ARG A 23 31.32 13.33 23.06
N LEU A 24 31.75 14.51 22.64
CA LEU A 24 30.99 15.39 21.77
C LEU A 24 30.73 14.75 20.40
N LYS A 25 31.75 14.13 19.78
CA LYS A 25 31.57 13.40 18.51
C LYS A 25 30.50 12.32 18.63
N ILE A 26 30.57 11.49 19.68
CA ILE A 26 29.56 10.45 19.95
C ILE A 26 28.17 11.07 20.13
N ALA A 27 28.07 12.20 20.84
CA ALA A 27 26.79 12.87 21.07
C ALA A 27 26.19 13.42 19.76
N ILE A 28 27.01 13.95 18.85
CA ILE A 28 26.61 14.40 17.52
C ILE A 28 26.09 13.20 16.71
N ASP A 29 26.86 12.11 16.61
CA ASP A 29 26.45 10.90 15.87
C ASP A 29 25.10 10.36 16.36
N GLN A 30 24.90 10.34 17.68
CA GLN A 30 23.64 9.92 18.28
C GLN A 30 22.49 10.87 17.97
N ALA A 31 22.74 12.19 17.97
CA ALA A 31 21.73 13.20 17.67
C ALA A 31 21.31 13.12 16.19
N GLU A 32 22.27 13.01 15.28
CA GLU A 32 22.04 12.85 13.84
C GLU A 32 21.23 11.59 13.55
N LYS A 33 21.64 10.44 14.11
CA LYS A 33 20.91 9.18 13.96
C LYS A 33 19.45 9.30 14.41
N ARG A 34 19.20 9.86 15.60
CA ARG A 34 17.84 10.06 16.13
C ARG A 34 17.01 10.99 15.23
N TRP A 35 17.61 12.04 14.70
CA TRP A 35 16.95 12.97 13.79
C TRP A 35 16.56 12.27 12.48
N ILE A 36 17.49 11.58 11.82
CA ILE A 36 17.25 10.82 10.58
C ILE A 36 16.15 9.79 10.79
N GLU A 37 16.26 8.97 11.83
CA GLU A 37 15.27 7.92 12.12
C GLU A 37 13.88 8.50 12.37
N THR A 38 13.78 9.59 13.14
CA THR A 38 12.50 10.24 13.45
C THR A 38 11.88 10.84 12.19
N TRP A 39 12.69 11.53 11.36
CA TRP A 39 12.22 12.15 10.12
C TRP A 39 11.73 11.09 9.13
N ILE A 40 12.49 10.01 8.93
CA ILE A 40 12.09 8.89 8.05
C ILE A 40 10.81 8.22 8.57
N ALA A 41 10.75 7.93 9.88
CA ALA A 41 9.65 7.17 10.46
C ALA A 41 8.33 7.97 10.49
N ARG A 42 8.35 9.22 10.96
CA ARG A 42 7.13 10.01 11.16
C ARG A 42 6.63 10.70 9.91
N THR A 43 7.53 11.21 9.06
CA THR A 43 7.12 12.15 8.01
C THR A 43 7.09 11.47 6.65
N SER A 44 8.17 10.78 6.26
CA SER A 44 8.24 10.20 4.93
C SER A 44 7.47 8.89 4.82
N ARG A 45 7.67 7.94 5.77
CA ARG A 45 7.11 6.58 5.63
C ARG A 45 5.59 6.56 5.70
N GLU A 46 5.00 7.26 6.66
CA GLU A 46 3.54 7.30 6.83
C GLU A 46 2.86 7.91 5.60
N TRP A 47 3.33 9.08 5.16
CA TRP A 47 2.79 9.75 3.98
C TRP A 47 2.94 8.89 2.72
N VAL A 48 4.13 8.34 2.45
CA VAL A 48 4.38 7.49 1.28
C VAL A 48 3.48 6.25 1.30
N THR A 49 3.36 5.59 2.45
CA THR A 49 2.56 4.36 2.58
C THR A 49 1.07 4.64 2.34
N ASN A 50 0.54 5.72 2.94
CA ASN A 50 -0.87 6.08 2.78
C ASN A 50 -1.20 6.43 1.33
N ASN A 51 -0.33 7.18 0.65
CA ASN A 51 -0.53 7.52 -0.76
C ASN A 51 -0.43 6.29 -1.67
N ALA A 52 0.56 5.41 -1.44
CA ALA A 52 0.71 4.18 -2.20
C ALA A 52 -0.51 3.25 -2.05
N ILE A 53 -0.99 3.05 -0.81
CA ILE A 53 -2.18 2.24 -0.54
C ILE A 53 -3.42 2.85 -1.21
N SER A 54 -3.59 4.17 -1.11
CA SER A 54 -4.71 4.89 -1.72
C SER A 54 -4.73 4.73 -3.25
N PHE A 55 -3.56 4.88 -3.89
CA PHE A 55 -3.40 4.69 -5.33
C PHE A 55 -3.75 3.27 -5.77
N ILE A 56 -3.13 2.25 -5.15
CA ILE A 56 -3.37 0.84 -5.48
C ILE A 56 -4.84 0.45 -5.26
N THR A 57 -5.42 0.91 -4.15
CA THR A 57 -6.84 0.67 -3.84
C THR A 57 -7.76 1.30 -4.88
N SER A 58 -7.46 2.53 -5.30
CA SER A 58 -8.27 3.25 -6.30
C SER A 58 -8.20 2.59 -7.66
N LEU A 59 -7.00 2.19 -8.09
CA LEU A 59 -6.78 1.43 -9.31
C LEU A 59 -7.56 0.11 -9.30
N PHE A 60 -7.47 -0.67 -8.21
CA PHE A 60 -8.21 -1.92 -8.09
C PHE A 60 -9.73 -1.70 -8.14
N LYS A 61 -10.25 -0.65 -7.49
CA LYS A 61 -11.67 -0.29 -7.56
C LYS A 61 -12.12 -0.05 -9.01
N GLN A 62 -11.31 0.61 -9.82
CA GLN A 62 -11.60 0.82 -11.24
C GLN A 62 -11.66 -0.51 -12.01
N HIS A 63 -10.64 -1.37 -11.89
CA HIS A 63 -10.65 -2.69 -12.53
C HIS A 63 -11.84 -3.55 -12.12
N LYS A 64 -12.13 -3.59 -10.83
CA LYS A 64 -13.28 -4.32 -10.28
C LYS A 64 -14.61 -3.79 -10.83
N ALA A 65 -14.76 -2.47 -10.98
CA ALA A 65 -15.96 -1.88 -11.56
C ALA A 65 -16.15 -2.30 -13.02
N VAL A 66 -15.09 -2.24 -13.83
CA VAL A 66 -15.11 -2.69 -15.24
C VAL A 66 -15.49 -4.16 -15.34
N ARG A 67 -14.87 -5.04 -14.53
CA ARG A 67 -15.22 -6.48 -14.55
C ARG A 67 -16.66 -6.74 -14.17
N LYS A 68 -17.18 -6.06 -13.14
CA LYS A 68 -18.58 -6.19 -12.75
C LYS A 68 -19.53 -5.74 -13.86
N ALA A 69 -19.21 -4.63 -14.54
CA ALA A 69 -20.00 -4.16 -15.68
C ALA A 69 -20.00 -5.18 -16.83
N ASN A 70 -18.84 -5.72 -17.20
CA ASN A 70 -18.72 -6.73 -18.25
C ASN A 70 -19.46 -8.02 -17.89
N HIS A 71 -19.36 -8.49 -16.65
CA HIS A 71 -20.09 -9.66 -16.18
C HIS A 71 -21.60 -9.43 -16.21
N SER A 72 -22.08 -8.26 -15.77
CA SER A 72 -23.50 -7.91 -15.86
C SER A 72 -23.99 -7.87 -17.31
N ALA A 73 -23.20 -7.30 -18.23
CA ALA A 73 -23.53 -7.26 -19.65
C ALA A 73 -23.58 -8.67 -20.26
N TYR A 74 -22.65 -9.55 -19.85
CA TYR A 74 -22.68 -10.95 -20.26
C TYR A 74 -23.94 -11.66 -19.78
N LEU A 75 -24.31 -11.52 -18.49
CA LEU A 75 -25.54 -12.12 -17.97
C LEU A 75 -26.78 -11.63 -18.73
N GLN A 76 -26.87 -10.32 -19.01
CA GLN A 76 -27.95 -9.75 -19.81
C GLN A 76 -28.03 -10.30 -21.24
N SER A 77 -26.91 -10.76 -21.80
CA SER A 77 -26.86 -11.40 -23.11
C SER A 77 -27.28 -12.87 -23.12
N LEU A 78 -27.36 -13.51 -21.95
CA LEU A 78 -27.72 -14.93 -21.85
C LEU A 78 -29.18 -15.17 -22.28
N PRO A 79 -29.46 -16.25 -23.02
CA PRO A 79 -30.82 -16.65 -23.31
C PRO A 79 -31.62 -16.84 -22.03
N TYR A 80 -32.86 -16.35 -22.02
CA TYR A 80 -33.80 -16.47 -20.90
C TYR A 80 -33.38 -15.74 -19.60
N TRP A 81 -32.29 -14.96 -19.60
CA TRP A 81 -31.88 -14.15 -18.45
C TRP A 81 -32.99 -13.22 -17.93
N PRO A 82 -33.72 -12.46 -18.78
CA PRO A 82 -34.78 -11.57 -18.27
C PRO A 82 -35.87 -12.32 -17.50
N ILE A 83 -36.23 -13.52 -17.95
CA ILE A 83 -37.22 -14.38 -17.29
C ILE A 83 -36.63 -14.94 -15.99
N TYR A 84 -35.38 -15.39 -16.02
CA TYR A 84 -34.69 -15.87 -14.82
C TYR A 84 -34.63 -14.81 -13.71
N GLU A 85 -34.30 -13.57 -14.07
CA GLU A 85 -34.25 -12.43 -13.15
C GLU A 85 -35.65 -12.04 -12.63
N GLN A 86 -36.65 -11.92 -13.51
CA GLN A 86 -38.03 -11.60 -13.15
C GLN A 86 -38.60 -12.57 -12.12
N TYR A 87 -38.29 -13.86 -12.24
CA TYR A 87 -38.76 -14.91 -11.34
C TYR A 87 -37.77 -15.23 -10.21
N ARG A 88 -36.80 -14.35 -9.94
CA ARG A 88 -35.81 -14.48 -8.85
C ARG A 88 -35.12 -15.85 -8.82
N GLY A 89 -34.72 -16.35 -9.98
CA GLY A 89 -34.03 -17.62 -10.16
C GLY A 89 -34.90 -18.87 -10.17
N ARG A 90 -36.24 -18.71 -10.18
CA ARG A 90 -37.21 -19.82 -10.31
C ARG A 90 -38.14 -19.62 -11.52
N PRO A 91 -37.62 -19.51 -12.74
CA PRO A 91 -38.45 -19.25 -13.91
C PRO A 91 -39.34 -20.46 -14.26
N PRO A 92 -40.55 -20.24 -14.81
CA PRO A 92 -41.44 -21.30 -15.27
C PRO A 92 -40.98 -21.85 -16.63
N LEU A 93 -39.72 -22.33 -16.69
CA LEU A 93 -39.09 -22.91 -17.87
C LEU A 93 -38.89 -24.42 -17.64
N HIS A 94 -38.68 -25.16 -18.73
CA HIS A 94 -38.38 -26.59 -18.62
C HIS A 94 -37.10 -26.82 -17.78
N PRO A 95 -37.09 -27.77 -16.83
CA PRO A 95 -35.95 -28.01 -15.93
C PRO A 95 -34.57 -28.10 -16.59
N HIS A 96 -34.44 -28.76 -17.75
CA HIS A 96 -33.18 -28.83 -18.50
C HIS A 96 -32.63 -27.44 -18.91
N LEU A 97 -33.48 -26.51 -19.35
CA LEU A 97 -33.06 -25.14 -19.72
C LEU A 97 -32.61 -24.36 -18.49
N VAL A 98 -33.34 -24.52 -17.38
CA VAL A 98 -32.98 -23.88 -16.11
C VAL A 98 -31.63 -24.36 -15.61
N ALA A 99 -31.38 -25.67 -15.64
CA ALA A 99 -30.10 -26.25 -15.23
C ALA A 99 -28.94 -25.78 -16.11
N GLN A 100 -29.15 -25.67 -17.43
CA GLN A 100 -28.13 -25.14 -18.35
C GLN A 100 -27.83 -23.66 -18.08
N LEU A 101 -28.85 -22.82 -17.91
CA LEU A 101 -28.67 -21.40 -17.59
C LEU A 101 -27.96 -21.21 -16.24
N GLN A 102 -28.36 -21.97 -15.22
CA GLN A 102 -27.71 -21.94 -13.90
C GLN A 102 -26.23 -22.33 -13.99
N ARG A 103 -25.87 -23.30 -14.83
CA ARG A 103 -24.47 -23.65 -15.07
C ARG A 103 -23.70 -22.50 -15.72
N GLN A 104 -24.26 -21.86 -16.75
CA GLN A 104 -23.63 -20.71 -17.41
C GLN A 104 -23.42 -19.53 -16.45
N ILE A 105 -24.39 -19.28 -15.56
CA ILE A 105 -24.27 -18.24 -14.52
C ILE A 105 -23.15 -18.62 -13.54
N ALA A 106 -23.14 -19.85 -13.03
CA ALA A 106 -22.13 -20.31 -12.09
C ALA A 106 -20.71 -20.27 -12.66
N ASP A 107 -20.54 -20.64 -13.93
CA ASP A 107 -19.26 -20.55 -14.63
C ASP A 107 -18.81 -19.09 -14.76
N ALA A 108 -19.72 -18.18 -15.14
CA ALA A 108 -19.45 -16.76 -15.26
C ALA A 108 -19.13 -16.08 -13.92
N ASP A 109 -19.77 -16.52 -12.83
CA ASP A 109 -19.47 -16.07 -11.47
C ASP A 109 -18.07 -16.51 -11.03
N ALA A 110 -17.70 -17.76 -11.32
CA ALA A 110 -16.37 -18.28 -11.05
C ALA A 110 -15.30 -17.51 -11.84
N ASP A 111 -15.57 -17.19 -13.10
CA ASP A 111 -14.69 -16.37 -13.94
C ASP A 111 -14.54 -14.95 -13.44
N LEU A 112 -15.64 -14.31 -13.02
CA LEU A 112 -15.60 -12.99 -12.40
C LEU A 112 -14.72 -13.02 -11.15
N LYS A 113 -14.88 -14.03 -10.28
CA LYS A 113 -14.09 -14.16 -9.05
C LYS A 113 -12.60 -14.31 -9.36
N ARG A 114 -12.25 -15.25 -10.25
CA ARG A 114 -10.85 -15.47 -10.69
C ARG A 114 -10.25 -14.20 -11.30
N GLY A 115 -11.03 -13.48 -12.10
CA GLY A 115 -10.64 -12.21 -12.70
C GLY A 115 -10.35 -11.12 -11.67
N ILE A 116 -11.23 -10.94 -10.69
CA ILE A 116 -11.04 -9.97 -9.60
C ILE A 116 -9.78 -10.31 -8.78
N ASP A 117 -9.55 -11.60 -8.49
CA ASP A 117 -8.36 -12.04 -7.75
C ASP A 117 -7.07 -11.76 -8.54
N ALA A 118 -7.09 -12.00 -9.86
CA ALA A 118 -5.97 -11.72 -10.74
C ALA A 118 -5.67 -10.21 -10.82
N ASP A 119 -6.70 -9.37 -10.95
CA ASP A 119 -6.55 -7.92 -10.98
C ASP A 119 -6.00 -7.38 -9.65
N TRP A 120 -6.45 -7.93 -8.52
CA TRP A 120 -5.91 -7.57 -7.20
C TRP A 120 -4.42 -7.91 -7.11
N LYS A 121 -4.03 -9.13 -7.51
CA LYS A 121 -2.63 -9.56 -7.54
C LYS A 121 -1.79 -8.63 -8.44
N ALA A 122 -2.29 -8.29 -9.62
CA ALA A 122 -1.63 -7.39 -10.55
C ALA A 122 -1.43 -5.98 -9.95
N CYS A 123 -2.42 -5.47 -9.20
CA CYS A 123 -2.29 -4.19 -8.51
C CYS A 123 -1.24 -4.25 -7.40
N VAL A 124 -1.25 -5.29 -6.55
CA VAL A 124 -0.31 -5.43 -5.41
C VAL A 124 1.14 -5.59 -5.87
N ILE A 125 1.40 -6.28 -6.98
CA ILE A 125 2.77 -6.44 -7.51
C ILE A 125 3.42 -5.08 -7.87
N ARG A 126 2.61 -4.02 -8.06
CA ARG A 126 3.06 -2.66 -8.37
C ARG A 126 3.50 -1.85 -7.15
N TYR A 127 3.38 -2.37 -5.92
CA TYR A 127 3.82 -1.62 -4.74
C TYR A 127 5.27 -1.09 -4.83
N PRO A 128 6.27 -1.85 -5.31
CA PRO A 128 7.64 -1.34 -5.38
C PRO A 128 7.79 -0.09 -6.26
N GLU A 129 7.22 -0.08 -7.46
CA GLU A 129 7.28 1.08 -8.37
C GLU A 129 6.51 2.29 -7.82
N VAL A 130 5.34 2.05 -7.21
CA VAL A 130 4.48 3.10 -6.64
C VAL A 130 5.16 3.71 -5.40
N LEU A 131 5.74 2.89 -4.54
CA LEU A 131 6.51 3.36 -3.38
C LEU A 131 7.72 4.18 -3.85
N ASN A 132 8.45 3.73 -4.86
CA ASN A 132 9.58 4.47 -5.42
C ASN A 132 9.16 5.86 -5.93
N HIS A 133 8.04 5.93 -6.65
CA HIS A 133 7.47 7.20 -7.15
C HIS A 133 7.09 8.17 -6.02
N TYR A 134 6.53 7.68 -4.92
CA TYR A 134 6.19 8.55 -3.79
C TYR A 134 7.43 8.93 -2.96
N TYR A 135 8.38 8.03 -2.79
CA TYR A 135 9.66 8.37 -2.15
C TYR A 135 10.43 9.43 -2.95
N SER A 136 10.39 9.41 -4.30
CA SER A 136 11.03 10.44 -5.12
C SER A 136 10.40 11.83 -5.00
N GLN A 137 9.22 11.95 -4.37
CA GLN A 137 8.57 13.23 -4.09
C GLN A 137 8.87 13.76 -2.68
N VAL A 138 9.48 12.95 -1.83
CA VAL A 138 9.84 13.37 -0.47
C VAL A 138 11.06 14.27 -0.56
N ASN A 139 10.89 15.53 -0.19
CA ASN A 139 11.97 16.51 -0.12
C ASN A 139 12.37 16.76 1.34
N VAL A 140 13.68 16.81 1.59
CA VAL A 140 14.26 17.28 2.86
C VAL A 140 14.69 18.72 2.63
N THR A 141 14.05 19.67 3.31
CA THR A 141 14.55 21.05 3.36
C THR A 141 15.46 21.19 4.57
N MET A 142 16.74 21.45 4.32
CA MET A 142 17.70 21.83 5.37
C MET A 142 17.77 23.36 5.45
N PRO A 143 17.94 23.94 6.66
CA PRO A 143 18.03 25.38 6.86
C PRO A 143 19.29 26.00 6.24
#